data_AF-A0A060CL08-F1
#
_entry.id   AF-A0A060CL08-F1
#
_cell.length_a   1.000
_cell.length_b   1.000
_cell.length_c   1.000
_cell.angle_alpha   90.00
_cell.angle_beta   90.00
_cell.angle_gamma   90.00
#
_symmetry.space_group_name_H-M   'P 1'
#
loop_
_entity.id
_entity.type
_entity.pdbx_description
1 polymer ?
#
loop_
_entity_poly.entity_id
_entity_poly.type
_entity_poly.pdbx_seq_one_letter_code
_entity_poly.pdbx_strand_id
1 'polypeptide(L)'
;TKVLPTERYSAEKGYGFDFNTSPAGAKKPFFFSVALPDGNYRVEAVLGSKKYTGITTVRGESRRLFYEDVKTVKGKFVTCKFTINKRDIHISATEDVKIKPRERSKLNWDDKLTLEFNGETPALAQLVIEKAEHIPTV
;
A
#
# COMPACT_ATOMS: atom_id res chain seq x y z
N THR A 1 4.60 -5.94 13.28
CA THR A 1 4.06 -4.82 14.08
C THR A 1 2.55 -4.82 14.03
N LYS A 2 1.85 -4.56 15.14
CA LYS A 2 0.39 -4.37 15.15
C LYS A 2 0.09 -2.89 14.90
N VAL A 3 -0.86 -2.60 14.01
CA VAL A 3 -1.28 -1.23 13.69
C VAL A 3 -2.77 -1.07 14.00
N LEU A 4 -3.12 -0.07 14.80
CA LEU A 4 -4.49 0.31 15.11
C LEU A 4 -5.09 1.18 14.00
N PRO A 5 -6.41 1.11 13.73
CA PRO A 5 -7.07 1.94 12.71
C PRO A 5 -6.91 3.46 12.88
N THR A 6 -6.58 3.92 14.08
CA THR A 6 -6.34 5.33 14.40
C THR A 6 -4.90 5.77 14.15
N GLU A 7 -3.97 4.85 13.90
CA GLU A 7 -2.57 5.18 13.65
C GLU A 7 -2.40 5.78 12.26
N ARG A 8 -2.19 7.09 12.22
CA ARG A 8 -1.91 7.83 11.00
C ARG A 8 -0.44 7.72 10.62
N TYR A 9 -0.17 7.79 9.31
CA TYR A 9 1.19 7.92 8.80
C TYR A 9 1.82 9.24 9.30
N SER A 10 3.06 9.16 9.76
CA SER A 10 3.96 10.30 9.91
C SER A 10 5.36 9.89 9.48
N ALA A 11 6.16 10.85 9.02
CA ALA A 11 7.53 10.59 8.59
C ALA A 11 8.39 10.08 9.77
N GLU A 12 8.18 10.57 10.99
CA GLU A 12 8.97 10.10 12.15
C GLU A 12 8.67 8.65 12.51
N LYS A 13 7.43 8.22 12.32
CA LYS A 13 7.01 6.84 12.59
C LYS A 13 7.34 5.89 11.44
N GLY A 14 7.36 6.41 10.22
CA GLY A 14 7.66 5.67 9.00
C GLY A 14 6.56 4.72 8.52
N TYR A 15 5.38 4.66 9.16
CA TYR A 15 4.23 3.92 8.64
C TYR A 15 2.91 4.37 9.24
N GLY A 16 1.80 4.07 8.55
CA GLY A 16 0.45 4.24 9.09
C GLY A 16 -0.61 4.43 8.01
N PHE A 17 -1.85 4.67 8.44
CA PHE A 17 -2.93 5.02 7.52
C PHE A 17 -2.79 6.45 7.03
N ASP A 18 -2.94 6.65 5.72
CA ASP A 18 -2.62 7.91 5.05
C ASP A 18 -3.86 8.58 4.43
N PHE A 19 -3.72 9.82 3.96
CA PHE A 19 -4.76 10.64 3.33
C PHE A 19 -6.03 10.79 4.18
N ASN A 20 -5.85 10.81 5.50
CA ASN A 20 -6.93 10.85 6.49
C ASN A 20 -7.98 9.72 6.30
N THR A 21 -7.55 8.58 5.76
CA THR A 21 -8.38 7.39 5.62
C THR A 21 -8.08 6.40 6.74
N SER A 22 -8.98 5.43 6.96
CA SER A 22 -8.74 4.34 7.90
C SER A 22 -9.72 3.18 7.65
N PRO A 23 -9.40 1.96 8.09
CA PRO A 23 -10.32 0.82 8.04
C PRO A 23 -11.41 0.89 9.13
N ALA A 24 -11.43 1.94 9.96
CA ALA A 24 -12.44 2.14 11.00
C ALA A 24 -13.59 3.00 10.47
N GLY A 25 -14.77 2.38 10.36
CA GLY A 25 -16.01 3.10 10.09
C GLY A 25 -16.30 3.27 8.61
N ALA A 26 -17.40 2.65 8.18
CA ALA A 26 -17.89 2.56 6.81
C ALA A 26 -16.98 1.76 5.86
N LYS A 27 -17.62 1.09 4.92
CA LYS A 27 -17.03 0.25 3.87
C LYS A 27 -16.30 1.11 2.81
N LYS A 28 -15.40 1.99 3.25
CA LYS A 28 -14.74 3.01 2.45
C LYS A 28 -13.31 2.60 2.10
N PRO A 29 -12.78 3.09 0.97
CA PRO A 29 -11.37 2.96 0.63
C PRO A 29 -10.47 3.51 1.73
N PHE A 30 -9.33 2.86 1.93
CA PHE A 30 -8.27 3.36 2.81
C PHE A 30 -6.89 3.11 2.22
N PHE A 31 -5.95 3.92 2.65
CA PHE A 31 -4.56 3.90 2.22
C PHE A 31 -3.65 3.59 3.39
N PHE A 32 -2.63 2.79 3.13
CA PHE A 32 -1.56 2.51 4.07
C PHE A 32 -0.23 2.86 3.41
N SER A 33 0.56 3.68 4.10
CA SER A 33 1.88 4.10 3.64
C SER A 33 2.96 3.60 4.58
N VAL A 34 4.12 3.28 4.02
CA VAL A 34 5.33 2.90 4.75
C VAL A 34 6.55 3.53 4.09
N ALA A 35 7.36 4.24 4.87
CA ALA A 35 8.62 4.82 4.43
C ALA A 35 9.60 3.67 4.15
N LEU A 36 10.08 3.60 2.91
CA LEU A 36 10.96 2.54 2.43
C LEU A 36 11.99 3.15 1.47
N PRO A 37 13.24 2.63 1.47
CA PRO A 37 14.21 3.04 0.46
C PRO A 37 13.77 2.60 -0.94
N ASP A 38 14.34 3.23 -1.95
CA ASP A 38 14.12 2.87 -3.35
C ASP A 38 14.36 1.38 -3.61
N GLY A 39 13.51 0.76 -4.43
CA GLY A 39 13.72 -0.63 -4.84
C GLY A 39 12.45 -1.45 -5.07
N ASN A 40 12.67 -2.74 -5.33
CA ASN A 40 11.62 -3.72 -5.53
C ASN A 40 11.23 -4.38 -4.21
N TYR A 41 9.92 -4.57 -4.02
CA TYR A 41 9.35 -5.16 -2.82
C TYR A 41 8.36 -6.25 -3.18
N ARG A 42 8.43 -7.36 -2.46
CA ARG A 42 7.38 -8.37 -2.42
C ARG A 42 6.39 -7.99 -1.34
N VAL A 43 5.12 -7.92 -1.72
CA VAL A 43 4.01 -7.64 -0.81
C VAL A 43 3.14 -8.87 -0.70
N GLU A 44 2.83 -9.28 0.52
CA GLU A 44 1.78 -10.24 0.82
C GLU A 44 0.67 -9.55 1.61
N ALA A 45 -0.49 -9.39 0.98
CA ALA A 45 -1.69 -8.84 1.60
C ALA A 45 -2.65 -9.98 1.96
N VAL A 46 -2.91 -10.17 3.25
CA VAL A 46 -3.92 -11.11 3.73
C VAL A 46 -5.25 -10.38 3.83
N LEU A 47 -6.14 -10.65 2.90
CA LEU A 47 -7.44 -10.02 2.77
C LEU A 47 -8.51 -10.81 3.51
N GLY A 48 -9.50 -10.10 4.04
CA GLY A 48 -10.65 -10.68 4.76
C GLY A 48 -10.79 -10.20 6.20
N SER A 49 -11.87 -10.61 6.85
CA SER A 49 -12.23 -10.15 8.19
C SER A 49 -12.88 -11.27 9.00
N LYS A 50 -12.53 -11.35 10.30
CA LYS A 50 -13.22 -12.23 11.25
C LYS A 50 -14.69 -11.84 11.47
N LYS A 51 -15.03 -10.58 11.19
CA LYS A 51 -16.30 -9.97 11.61
C LYS A 51 -17.33 -9.86 10.48
N TYR A 52 -16.89 -9.76 9.22
CA TYR A 52 -17.77 -9.48 8.07
C TYR A 52 -17.21 -10.07 6.77
N THR A 53 -18.05 -10.16 5.73
CA THR A 53 -17.67 -10.54 4.35
C THR A 53 -16.96 -9.37 3.66
N GLY A 54 -15.77 -9.62 3.10
CA GLY A 54 -14.94 -8.62 2.43
C GLY A 54 -14.97 -8.73 0.90
N ILE A 55 -15.04 -7.59 0.22
CA ILE A 55 -14.82 -7.43 -1.22
C ILE A 55 -13.77 -6.35 -1.36
N THR A 56 -12.55 -6.77 -1.69
CA THR A 56 -11.38 -5.89 -1.65
C THR A 56 -10.64 -5.88 -2.98
N THR A 57 -10.46 -4.70 -3.54
CA THR A 57 -9.53 -4.43 -4.64
C THR A 57 -8.26 -3.83 -4.04
N VAL A 58 -7.10 -4.29 -4.53
CA VAL A 58 -5.77 -3.87 -4.06
C VAL A 58 -5.05 -3.12 -5.17
N ARG A 59 -4.61 -1.89 -4.86
CA ARG A 59 -3.78 -1.06 -5.73
C ARG A 59 -2.56 -0.53 -4.98
N GLY A 60 -1.57 -0.03 -5.71
CA GLY A 60 -0.41 0.63 -5.10
C GLY A 60 0.28 1.59 -6.08
N GLU A 61 1.16 2.44 -5.55
CA GLU A 61 2.05 3.34 -6.32
C GLU A 61 1.34 4.03 -7.49
N SER A 62 0.47 5.00 -7.18
CA SER A 62 -0.37 5.70 -8.17
C SER A 62 -1.37 4.80 -8.92
N ARG A 63 -2.15 4.03 -8.16
CA ARG A 63 -3.34 3.27 -8.64
C ARG A 63 -3.05 2.09 -9.57
N ARG A 64 -1.83 1.53 -9.58
CA ARG A 64 -1.57 0.27 -10.28
C ARG A 64 -2.42 -0.84 -9.67
N LEU A 65 -3.23 -1.51 -10.51
CA LEU A 65 -4.08 -2.62 -10.08
C LEU A 65 -3.25 -3.89 -9.90
N PHE A 66 -3.40 -4.55 -8.75
CA PHE A 66 -2.78 -5.85 -8.47
C PHE A 66 -3.83 -6.97 -8.34
N TYR A 67 -4.92 -6.69 -7.62
CA TYR A 67 -6.02 -7.63 -7.44
C TYR A 67 -7.35 -6.88 -7.52
N GLU A 68 -8.30 -7.43 -8.27
CA GLU A 68 -9.63 -6.89 -8.43
C GLU A 68 -10.66 -7.75 -7.69
N ASP A 69 -11.50 -7.09 -6.90
CA ASP A 69 -12.67 -7.60 -6.21
C ASP A 69 -12.49 -8.99 -5.58
N VAL A 70 -11.44 -9.14 -4.78
CA VAL A 70 -11.18 -10.36 -4.03
C VAL A 70 -12.28 -10.54 -2.98
N LYS A 71 -13.09 -11.57 -3.18
CA LYS A 71 -14.22 -11.91 -2.30
C LYS A 71 -13.76 -12.82 -1.17
N THR A 72 -14.16 -12.49 0.04
CA THR A 72 -13.90 -13.26 1.25
C THR A 72 -15.19 -13.36 2.07
N VAL A 73 -15.55 -14.55 2.53
CA VAL A 73 -16.66 -14.70 3.49
C VAL A 73 -16.17 -14.45 4.91
N LYS A 74 -17.08 -14.07 5.81
CA LYS A 74 -16.77 -13.85 7.24
C LYS A 74 -15.93 -14.99 7.82
N GLY A 75 -14.80 -14.65 8.44
CA GLY A 75 -13.89 -15.59 9.09
C GLY A 75 -12.94 -16.32 8.15
N LYS A 76 -13.00 -16.08 6.83
CA LYS A 76 -12.07 -16.62 5.85
C LYS A 76 -11.14 -15.51 5.34
N PHE A 77 -9.95 -15.93 4.91
CA PHE A 77 -8.89 -15.06 4.47
C PHE A 77 -8.28 -15.56 3.16
N VAL A 78 -7.82 -14.64 2.33
CA VAL A 78 -7.13 -14.92 1.07
C VAL A 78 -5.82 -14.15 1.04
N THR A 79 -4.72 -14.84 0.75
CA THR A 79 -3.41 -14.20 0.62
C THR A 79 -3.14 -13.82 -0.83
N CYS A 80 -2.92 -12.53 -1.06
CA CYS A 80 -2.57 -11.93 -2.35
C CYS A 80 -1.10 -11.56 -2.36
N LYS A 81 -0.34 -11.99 -3.37
CA LYS A 81 1.12 -11.78 -3.45
C LYS A 81 1.48 -11.07 -4.74
N PHE A 82 2.22 -9.98 -4.64
CA PHE A 82 2.63 -9.22 -5.81
C PHE A 82 3.98 -8.52 -5.56
N THR A 83 4.63 -8.13 -6.64
CA THR A 83 5.83 -7.29 -6.59
C THR A 83 5.47 -5.87 -6.98
N ILE A 84 6.01 -4.91 -6.23
CA ILE A 84 5.84 -3.48 -6.47
C ILE A 84 7.21 -2.80 -6.39
N ASN A 85 7.40 -1.79 -7.23
CA ASN A 85 8.62 -0.99 -7.26
C ASN A 85 8.32 0.35 -6.62
N LYS A 86 9.03 0.70 -5.55
CA LYS A 86 9.02 2.02 -4.93
C LYS A 86 10.07 2.85 -5.64
N ARG A 87 9.69 4.05 -6.10
CA ARG A 87 10.58 5.00 -6.78
C ARG A 87 10.70 6.31 -6.01
N ASP A 88 11.92 6.78 -5.84
CA ASP A 88 12.24 8.13 -5.36
C ASP A 88 12.69 9.06 -6.51
N ILE A 89 12.54 10.37 -6.32
CA ILE A 89 13.17 11.36 -7.21
C ILE A 89 14.67 11.42 -7.01
N HIS A 90 15.19 11.09 -5.83
CA HIS A 90 16.61 11.20 -5.51
C HIS A 90 17.39 10.03 -6.13
N ILE A 91 18.29 10.32 -7.06
CA ILE A 91 19.20 9.34 -7.67
C ILE A 91 20.45 9.21 -6.80
N SER A 92 20.96 10.35 -6.32
CA SER A 92 22.13 10.43 -5.44
C SER A 92 21.96 11.63 -4.50
N ALA A 93 22.97 11.90 -3.65
CA ALA A 93 22.93 13.07 -2.76
C ALA A 93 22.90 14.42 -3.51
N THR A 94 23.24 14.43 -4.81
CA THR A 94 23.36 15.64 -5.61
C THR A 94 22.50 15.63 -6.88
N GLU A 95 21.83 14.52 -7.17
CA GLU A 95 21.12 14.32 -8.44
C GLU A 95 19.70 13.83 -8.21
N ASP A 96 18.76 14.51 -8.89
CA ASP A 96 17.35 14.20 -8.85
C ASP A 96 16.80 13.94 -10.27
N VAL A 97 15.85 13.02 -10.36
CA VAL A 97 15.01 12.83 -11.53
C VAL A 97 14.16 14.09 -11.73
N LYS A 98 14.29 14.70 -12.90
CA LYS A 98 13.50 15.88 -13.27
C LYS A 98 12.04 15.50 -13.58
N ILE A 99 11.16 15.68 -12.60
CA ILE A 99 9.71 15.46 -12.78
C ILE A 99 8.96 16.75 -13.15
N LYS A 100 7.88 16.62 -13.92
CA LYS A 100 7.03 17.78 -14.26
C LYS A 100 6.27 18.26 -13.03
N PRO A 101 5.92 19.57 -12.91
CA PRO A 101 5.18 20.09 -11.77
C PRO A 101 3.89 19.30 -11.45
N ARG A 102 3.15 18.87 -12.48
CA ARG A 102 1.93 18.05 -12.35
C ARG A 102 2.14 16.63 -11.83
N GLU A 103 3.39 16.18 -11.74
CA GLU A 103 3.74 14.82 -11.29
C GLU A 103 4.17 14.80 -9.82
N ARG A 104 4.47 15.96 -9.24
CA ARG A 104 4.88 16.10 -7.84
C ARG A 104 3.80 15.68 -6.83
N SER A 105 2.54 15.62 -7.25
CA SER A 105 1.42 15.18 -6.42
C SER A 105 1.08 13.69 -6.59
N LYS A 106 1.82 12.95 -7.43
CA LYS A 106 1.60 11.52 -7.64
C LYS A 106 2.32 10.71 -6.57
N LEU A 107 1.72 9.57 -6.23
CA LEU A 107 2.17 8.64 -5.19
C LEU A 107 3.18 7.62 -5.73
N ASN A 108 4.07 8.02 -6.64
CA ASN A 108 5.01 7.10 -7.30
C ASN A 108 6.40 7.71 -7.54
N TRP A 109 6.68 8.82 -6.87
CA TRP A 109 7.92 9.59 -6.89
C TRP A 109 8.07 10.31 -5.53
N ASP A 110 7.85 9.57 -4.45
CA ASP A 110 7.90 10.08 -3.08
C ASP A 110 8.72 9.14 -2.17
N ASP A 111 8.76 9.47 -0.89
CA ASP A 111 9.61 8.87 0.14
C ASP A 111 9.00 7.60 0.77
N LYS A 112 7.87 7.11 0.25
CA LYS A 112 7.11 6.01 0.84
C LYS A 112 6.48 5.11 -0.21
N LEU A 113 6.18 3.88 0.19
CA LEU A 113 5.34 2.96 -0.55
C LEU A 113 3.89 3.14 -0.09
N THR A 114 2.98 3.45 -1.02
CA THR A 114 1.54 3.58 -0.69
C THR A 114 0.71 2.48 -1.33
N LEU A 115 -0.07 1.78 -0.50
CA LEU A 115 -1.07 0.80 -0.90
C LEU A 115 -2.49 1.32 -0.66
N GLU A 116 -3.38 1.06 -1.61
CA GLU A 116 -4.81 1.37 -1.55
C GLU A 116 -5.61 0.08 -1.44
N PHE A 117 -6.52 0.04 -0.46
CA PHE A 117 -7.50 -1.02 -0.29
C PHE A 117 -8.88 -0.42 -0.47
N ASN A 118 -9.57 -0.82 -1.53
CA ASN A 118 -10.89 -0.30 -1.89
C ASN A 118 -11.84 -1.46 -2.26
N GLY A 119 -12.99 -1.15 -2.87
CA GLY A 119 -14.05 -2.13 -3.15
C GLY A 119 -15.29 -1.90 -2.29
N GLU A 120 -16.27 -2.80 -2.40
CA GLU A 120 -17.55 -2.65 -1.69
C GLU A 120 -17.41 -2.81 -0.17
N THR A 121 -16.51 -3.68 0.29
CA THR A 121 -16.23 -3.94 1.73
C THR A 121 -14.75 -4.24 1.95
N PRO A 122 -13.85 -3.25 1.78
CA PRO A 122 -12.41 -3.49 1.84
C PRO A 122 -12.00 -4.03 3.21
N ALA A 123 -11.25 -5.14 3.19
CA ALA A 123 -10.88 -5.89 4.38
C ALA A 123 -9.43 -6.35 4.28
N LEU A 124 -8.58 -5.81 5.15
CA LEU A 124 -7.18 -6.16 5.28
C LEU A 124 -6.91 -6.66 6.70
N ALA A 125 -6.35 -7.86 6.80
CA ALA A 125 -5.97 -8.48 8.07
C ALA A 125 -4.48 -8.33 8.38
N GLN A 126 -3.62 -8.41 7.36
CA GLN A 126 -2.17 -8.36 7.52
C GLN A 126 -1.49 -7.89 6.23
N LEU A 127 -0.38 -7.16 6.39
CA LEU A 127 0.59 -6.90 5.34
C LEU A 127 1.96 -7.43 5.74
N VAL A 128 2.64 -8.04 4.78
CA VAL A 128 4.06 -8.36 4.83
C VAL A 128 4.69 -7.68 3.63
N ILE A 129 5.74 -6.89 3.87
CA ILE A 129 6.45 -6.14 2.85
C ILE A 129 7.93 -6.44 3.03
N GLU A 130 8.53 -7.03 2.01
CA GLU A 130 9.92 -7.51 2.04
C GLU A 130 10.67 -6.96 0.84
N LYS A 131 11.88 -6.46 1.07
CA LYS A 131 12.76 -6.01 -0.01
C LYS A 131 13.14 -7.21 -0.88
N ALA A 132 13.04 -7.06 -2.19
CA ALA A 132 13.31 -8.09 -3.16
C ALA A 132 14.53 -7.71 -4.01
N GLU A 133 15.72 -8.11 -3.54
CA GLU A 133 17.01 -7.71 -4.15
C GLU A 133 17.28 -8.40 -5.50
N HIS A 134 16.62 -9.53 -5.77
CA HIS A 134 16.86 -10.35 -6.97
C HIS A 134 15.73 -10.33 -8.00
N ILE A 135 14.74 -9.44 -7.84
CA ILE A 135 13.68 -9.30 -8.84
C ILE A 135 14.09 -8.18 -9.81
N PRO A 136 14.32 -8.48 -11.11
CA PRO A 136 14.63 -7.46 -12.10
C PRO A 136 13.43 -6.53 -12.33
N THR A 137 13.70 -5.24 -12.47
CA THR A 137 12.70 -4.26 -12.89
C THR A 137 12.46 -4.44 -14.39
N VAL A 138 11.27 -4.90 -14.77
CA VAL A 138 10.84 -5.08 -16.17
C VAL A 138 10.01 -3.88 -16.63
#